data_AF-A0A1G3UTV9-F1
#
_entry.id   AF-A0A1G3UTV9-F1
#
_cell.length_a   1.000
_cell.length_b   1.000
_cell.length_c   1.000
_cell.angle_alpha   90.00
_cell.angle_beta   90.00
_cell.angle_gamma   90.00
#
_symmetry.space_group_name_H-M   'P 1'
#
loop_
_entity.id
_entity.type
_entity.pdbx_description
1 polymer ?
#
loop_
_entity_poly.entity_id
_entity_poly.type
_entity_poly.pdbx_seq_one_letter_code
_entity_poly.pdbx_strand_id
1 'polypeptide(L)'
;MPSRKKLFLIIGAPGSGKTTDAELIAKQNSEITHYSTGDMLRAEVASGTSLGSEINNYISKGLIVPIKIAIETIVNAIKNAPTDIIIIDGYPRSMEQLNALDEYLSSDSSLDLCSIVEVHVSEETARE
;
A
#
# COMPACT_ATOMS: atom_id res chain seq x y z
N MET A 1 12.75 19.12 -12.49
CA MET A 1 12.41 18.69 -11.11
C MET A 1 11.94 17.25 -11.21
N PRO A 2 12.38 16.32 -10.33
CA PRO A 2 11.82 14.98 -10.35
C PRO A 2 10.29 15.09 -10.21
N SER A 3 9.54 14.34 -11.02
CA SER A 3 8.08 14.38 -10.95
C SER A 3 7.64 13.88 -9.58
N ARG A 4 6.69 14.60 -8.97
CA ARG A 4 6.10 14.22 -7.69
C ARG A 4 5.21 13.00 -7.94
N LYS A 5 5.46 11.91 -7.21
CA LYS A 5 4.62 10.71 -7.25
C LYS A 5 3.25 11.05 -6.65
N LYS A 6 2.17 10.67 -7.33
CA LYS A 6 0.78 10.86 -6.90
C LYS A 6 0.25 9.56 -6.33
N LEU A 7 -0.09 9.58 -5.05
CA LEU A 7 -0.60 8.44 -4.30
C LEU A 7 -2.11 8.54 -4.15
N PHE A 8 -2.78 7.43 -4.46
CA PHE A 8 -4.18 7.19 -4.20
C PHE A 8 -4.29 5.96 -3.30
N LEU A 9 -5.13 6.03 -2.27
CA LEU A 9 -5.39 4.90 -1.39
C LEU A 9 -6.78 4.35 -1.66
N ILE A 10 -6.89 3.02 -1.73
CA ILE A 10 -8.19 2.34 -1.77
C ILE A 10 -8.35 1.53 -0.48
N ILE A 11 -9.29 1.96 0.35
CA ILE A 11 -9.60 1.36 1.65
C ILE A 11 -10.98 0.71 1.62
N GLY A 12 -11.22 -0.20 2.55
CA GLY A 12 -12.49 -0.91 2.66
C GLY A 12 -12.34 -2.15 3.52
N ALA A 13 -13.48 -2.70 3.96
CA ALA A 13 -13.50 -3.93 4.76
C ALA A 13 -12.86 -5.12 4.01
N PRO A 14 -12.33 -6.14 4.71
CA PRO A 14 -12.01 -7.42 4.08
C PRO A 14 -13.21 -7.95 3.28
N GLY A 15 -12.98 -8.49 2.09
CA GLY A 15 -14.07 -8.96 1.21
C GLY A 15 -14.80 -7.88 0.39
N SER A 16 -14.58 -6.58 0.64
CA SER A 16 -15.28 -5.48 -0.06
C SER A 16 -15.02 -5.35 -1.56
N GLY A 17 -14.09 -6.11 -2.15
CA GLY A 17 -13.73 -5.99 -3.57
C GLY A 17 -12.69 -4.91 -3.89
N LYS A 18 -12.24 -4.12 -2.91
CA LYS A 18 -11.25 -3.03 -3.12
C LYS A 18 -9.99 -3.40 -3.91
N THR A 19 -9.49 -4.64 -3.77
CA THR A 19 -8.31 -5.12 -4.49
C THR A 19 -8.65 -5.36 -5.96
N THR A 20 -9.82 -5.95 -6.23
CA THR A 20 -10.34 -6.13 -7.59
C THR A 20 -10.56 -4.78 -8.28
N ASP A 21 -11.13 -3.80 -7.59
CA ASP A 21 -11.30 -2.45 -8.14
C ASP A 21 -9.96 -1.80 -8.46
N ALA A 22 -8.98 -1.89 -7.55
CA ALA A 22 -7.64 -1.35 -7.75
C ALA A 22 -6.93 -1.97 -8.98
N GLU A 23 -7.00 -3.31 -9.12
CA GLU A 23 -6.45 -4.04 -10.25
C GLU A 23 -7.12 -3.65 -11.57
N LEU A 24 -8.45 -3.51 -11.57
CA LEU A 24 -9.21 -3.09 -12.76
C LEU A 24 -8.84 -1.68 -13.20
N ILE A 25 -8.72 -0.74 -12.25
CA ILE A 25 -8.30 0.63 -12.53
C ILE A 25 -6.90 0.63 -13.16
N ALA A 26 -5.92 -0.05 -12.56
CA ALA A 26 -4.57 -0.11 -13.13
C ALA A 26 -4.51 -0.80 -14.49
N LYS A 27 -5.29 -1.88 -14.68
CA LYS A 27 -5.36 -2.58 -15.97
C LYS A 27 -5.93 -1.71 -17.10
N GLN A 28 -6.85 -0.80 -16.77
CA GLN A 28 -7.48 0.11 -17.74
C GLN A 28 -6.66 1.38 -18.02
N ASN A 29 -5.66 1.69 -17.17
CA ASN A 29 -4.91 2.95 -17.23
C ASN A 29 -3.40 2.65 -17.13
N SER A 30 -2.71 2.65 -18.27
CA SER A 30 -1.29 2.27 -18.37
C SER A 30 -0.31 3.13 -17.57
N GLU A 31 -0.73 4.34 -17.20
CA GLU A 31 -0.01 5.30 -16.38
C GLU A 31 -0.14 5.06 -14.87
N ILE A 32 -0.95 4.07 -14.46
CA ILE A 32 -1.20 3.75 -13.05
C ILE A 32 -0.50 2.46 -12.65
N THR A 33 0.34 2.54 -11.63
CA THR A 33 0.91 1.37 -10.95
C THR A 33 0.02 1.02 -9.77
N HIS A 34 -0.41 -0.23 -9.67
CA HIS A 34 -1.12 -0.75 -8.51
C HIS A 34 -0.19 -1.58 -7.63
N TYR A 35 -0.29 -1.36 -6.32
CA TYR A 35 0.32 -2.21 -5.31
C TYR A 35 -0.70 -2.67 -4.27
N SER A 36 -0.68 -3.97 -3.99
CA SER A 36 -1.29 -4.54 -2.80
C SER A 36 -0.25 -4.61 -1.68
N THR A 37 -0.60 -4.15 -0.48
CA THR A 37 0.33 -4.14 0.66
C THR A 37 0.82 -5.54 1.04
N GLY A 38 -0.06 -6.54 0.90
CA GLY A 38 0.33 -7.93 1.15
C GLY A 38 1.34 -8.43 0.12
N ASP A 39 1.19 -8.04 -1.14
CA ASP A 39 2.10 -8.43 -2.21
C ASP A 39 3.43 -7.69 -2.15
N MET A 40 3.43 -6.41 -1.76
CA MET A 40 4.67 -5.66 -1.52
C MET A 40 5.52 -6.32 -0.43
N LEU A 41 4.92 -6.69 0.70
CA LEU A 41 5.65 -7.36 1.78
C LEU A 41 6.18 -8.73 1.34
N ARG A 42 5.38 -9.52 0.59
CA ARG A 42 5.83 -10.80 0.03
C ARG A 42 6.96 -10.63 -0.99
N ALA A 43 6.88 -9.61 -1.84
CA ALA A 43 7.91 -9.29 -2.82
C ALA A 43 9.22 -8.85 -2.14
N GLU A 44 9.13 -8.06 -1.07
CA GLU A 44 10.31 -7.67 -0.28
C GLU A 44 10.93 -8.89 0.42
N VAL A 45 10.13 -9.82 0.94
CA VAL A 45 10.67 -11.10 1.46
C VAL A 45 11.40 -11.88 0.36
N ALA A 46 10.85 -11.92 -0.85
CA ALA A 46 11.45 -12.62 -1.98
C ALA A 46 12.70 -11.94 -2.54
N SER A 47 12.92 -10.65 -2.25
CA SER A 47 14.10 -9.90 -2.71
C SER A 47 15.41 -10.35 -2.04
N GLY A 48 15.32 -11.03 -0.89
CA GLY A 48 16.48 -11.51 -0.13
C GLY A 48 17.27 -10.42 0.57
N THR A 49 16.74 -9.19 0.66
CA THR A 49 17.38 -8.08 1.38
C THR A 49 17.38 -8.33 2.90
N SER A 50 18.15 -7.52 3.64
CA SER A 50 18.08 -7.50 5.10
C SER A 50 16.67 -7.16 5.60
N LEU A 51 16.02 -6.19 4.95
CA LEU A 51 14.63 -5.79 5.24
C LEU A 51 13.66 -6.95 4.98
N GLY A 52 13.80 -7.62 3.83
CA GLY A 52 13.01 -8.81 3.48
C GLY A 52 13.17 -9.94 4.49
N SER A 53 14.40 -10.19 4.95
CA SER A 53 14.67 -11.20 5.99
C SER A 53 14.00 -10.85 7.32
N GLU A 54 14.01 -9.58 7.70
CA GLU A 54 13.32 -9.09 8.90
C GLU A 54 11.80 -9.25 8.78
N ILE A 55 11.21 -8.83 7.66
CA ILE A 55 9.78 -8.99 7.37
C ILE A 55 9.37 -10.48 7.43
N ASN A 56 10.18 -11.37 6.83
CA ASN A 56 9.92 -12.80 6.81
C ASN A 56 9.86 -13.40 8.22
N ASN A 57 10.70 -12.91 9.14
CA ASN A 57 10.71 -13.36 10.54
C ASN A 57 9.39 -13.05 11.27
N TYR A 58 8.69 -11.96 10.90
CA TYR A 58 7.36 -11.68 11.44
C TYR A 58 6.27 -12.52 10.75
N ILE A 59 6.24 -12.51 9.42
CA ILE A 59 5.19 -13.17 8.63
C ILE A 59 5.18 -14.69 8.87
N SER A 60 6.34 -15.35 8.86
CA SER A 60 6.45 -16.79 9.07
C SER A 60 5.97 -17.25 10.46
N LYS A 61 5.92 -16.34 11.43
CA LYS A 61 5.42 -16.57 12.79
C LYS A 61 3.95 -16.15 12.98
N GLY A 62 3.29 -15.68 11.92
CA GLY A 62 1.95 -15.10 12.01
C GLY A 62 1.90 -13.79 12.80
N LEU A 63 3.04 -13.12 12.99
CA LEU A 63 3.14 -11.85 13.70
C LEU A 63 2.88 -10.68 12.74
N ILE A 64 2.43 -9.56 13.32
CA ILE A 64 2.21 -8.32 12.59
C ILE A 64 3.57 -7.66 12.32
N VAL A 65 3.81 -7.26 11.07
CA VAL A 65 5.01 -6.51 10.69
C VAL A 65 4.99 -5.15 11.38
N PRO A 66 6.08 -4.72 12.06
CA PRO A 66 6.18 -3.41 12.67
C PRO A 66 5.87 -2.27 11.70
N ILE A 67 5.17 -1.24 12.18
CA ILE A 67 4.69 -0.11 11.36
C ILE A 67 5.83 0.59 10.62
N LYS A 68 6.97 0.80 11.31
CA LYS A 68 8.16 1.44 10.74
C LYS A 68 8.71 0.66 9.53
N ILE A 69 8.68 -0.67 9.60
CA ILE A 69 9.12 -1.53 8.51
C ILE A 69 8.12 -1.46 7.36
N ALA A 70 6.82 -1.51 7.67
CA ALA A 70 5.77 -1.41 6.66
C ALA A 70 5.82 -0.10 5.88
N ILE A 71 5.98 1.06 6.55
CA ILE A 71 6.10 2.36 5.87
C ILE A 71 7.36 2.43 5.00
N GLU A 72 8.50 1.90 5.47
CA GLU A 72 9.73 1.84 4.70
C GLU A 72 9.55 1.01 3.42
N THR A 73 8.96 -0.18 3.52
CA THR A 73 8.67 -1.03 2.35
C THR A 73 7.73 -0.34 1.36
N ILE A 74 6.66 0.28 1.85
CA ILE A 74 5.68 0.98 0.99
C ILE A 74 6.34 2.15 0.27
N VAL A 75 7.10 2.98 0.99
CA VAL A 75 7.80 4.14 0.41
C VAL A 75 8.81 3.70 -0.63
N ASN A 76 9.58 2.65 -0.36
CA ASN A 76 10.54 2.11 -1.33
C ASN A 76 9.84 1.58 -2.59
N ALA A 77 8.70 0.91 -2.44
CA ALA A 77 7.90 0.46 -3.59
C ALA A 77 7.39 1.65 -4.43
N ILE A 78 6.84 2.69 -3.79
CA ILE A 78 6.37 3.92 -4.46
C ILE A 78 7.51 4.62 -5.21
N LYS A 79 8.68 4.75 -4.59
CA LYS A 79 9.85 5.40 -5.20
C LYS A 79 10.35 4.65 -6.43
N ASN A 80 10.28 3.32 -6.41
CA ASN A 80 10.69 2.45 -7.51
C ASN A 80 9.56 2.15 -8.51
N ALA A 81 8.36 2.73 -8.33
CA ALA A 81 7.24 2.50 -9.22
C ALA A 81 7.54 3.00 -10.65
N PRO A 82 7.20 2.20 -11.68
CA PRO A 82 7.48 2.54 -13.08
C PRO A 82 6.68 3.76 -13.57
N THR A 83 5.58 4.09 -12.90
CA THR A 83 4.74 5.25 -13.25
C THR A 83 4.63 6.24 -12.09
N ASP A 84 4.12 7.44 -12.40
CA ASP A 84 4.01 8.53 -11.41
C ASP A 84 2.68 8.54 -10.67
N ILE A 85 1.69 7.76 -11.11
CA ILE A 85 0.40 7.59 -10.43
C ILE A 85 0.39 6.20 -9.81
N ILE A 86 0.21 6.15 -8.49
CA ILE A 86 0.25 4.94 -7.70
C ILE A 86 -1.06 4.77 -6.96
N ILE A 87 -1.64 3.58 -7.06
CA ILE A 87 -2.77 3.14 -6.24
C ILE A 87 -2.27 2.08 -5.27
N ILE A 88 -2.55 2.26 -3.99
CA ILE A 88 -2.29 1.24 -2.96
C ILE A 88 -3.60 0.76 -2.36
N ASP A 89 -3.80 -0.55 -2.32
CA ASP A 89 -4.87 -1.16 -1.56
C ASP A 89 -4.37 -1.87 -0.29
N GLY A 90 -5.25 -1.92 0.70
CA GLY A 90 -5.01 -2.61 1.96
C GLY A 90 -4.06 -1.88 2.91
N TYR A 91 -3.85 -0.57 2.71
CA TYR A 91 -3.14 0.33 3.63
C TYR A 91 -3.79 1.73 3.62
N PRO A 92 -3.85 2.43 4.77
CA PRO A 92 -3.54 1.96 6.12
C PRO A 92 -4.64 1.03 6.68
N ARG A 93 -4.27 0.18 7.64
CA ARG A 93 -5.16 -0.74 8.38
C ARG A 93 -5.34 -0.38 9.85
N SER A 94 -4.64 0.64 10.33
CA SER A 94 -4.75 1.13 11.69
C SER A 94 -4.44 2.63 11.75
N MET A 95 -4.88 3.29 12.83
CA MET A 95 -4.61 4.71 13.03
C MET A 95 -3.11 4.99 13.16
N GLU A 96 -2.35 4.07 13.74
CA GLU A 96 -0.90 4.21 13.87
C GLU A 96 -0.21 4.15 12.51
N GLN A 97 -0.71 3.34 11.57
CA GLN A 97 -0.22 3.35 10.19
C GLN A 97 -0.55 4.65 9.47
N LEU A 98 -1.77 5.18 9.66
CA LEU A 98 -2.16 6.47 9.09
C LEU A 98 -1.27 7.61 9.61
N ASN A 99 -1.02 7.66 10.92
CA ASN A 99 -0.14 8.66 11.53
C ASN A 99 1.29 8.56 11.00
N ALA A 100 1.82 7.34 10.81
CA ALA A 100 3.14 7.14 10.24
C ALA A 100 3.23 7.59 8.76
N LEU A 101 2.16 7.38 7.98
CA LEU A 101 2.07 7.92 6.62
C LEU A 101 2.06 9.45 6.63
N ASP A 102 1.27 10.07 7.52
CA ASP A 102 1.17 11.52 7.64
C ASP A 102 2.50 12.17 8.03
N GLU A 103 3.23 11.57 8.98
CA GLU A 103 4.59 11.99 9.35
C GLU A 103 5.55 11.90 8.15
N TYR A 104 5.49 10.79 7.40
CA TYR A 104 6.30 10.62 6.20
C TYR A 104 5.99 11.69 5.14
N LEU A 105 4.71 11.90 4.81
CA LEU A 105 4.26 12.88 3.82
C LEU A 105 4.64 14.32 4.21
N SER A 106 4.67 14.62 5.51
CA SER A 106 5.13 15.91 6.03
C SER A 106 6.64 16.11 5.89
N SER A 107 7.41 15.03 5.88
CA SER A 107 8.88 15.06 5.79
C SER A 107 9.44 14.96 4.38
N ASP A 108 8.72 14.31 3.45
CA ASP A 108 9.17 14.06 2.07
C ASP A 108 8.13 14.55 1.06
N SER A 109 8.43 15.69 0.44
CA SER A 109 7.57 16.30 -0.58
C SER A 109 7.56 15.57 -1.92
N SER A 110 8.36 14.51 -2.10
CA SER A 110 8.39 13.73 -3.35
C SER A 110 7.11 12.94 -3.60
N LEU A 111 6.28 12.78 -2.57
CA LEU A 111 5.02 12.06 -2.59
C LEU A 111 3.85 13.01 -2.31
N ASP A 112 2.75 12.84 -3.03
CA ASP A 112 1.50 13.57 -2.85
C ASP A 112 0.36 12.60 -2.60
N LEU A 113 -0.26 12.63 -1.42
CA LEU A 113 -1.50 11.90 -1.21
C LEU A 113 -2.65 12.68 -1.86
N CYS A 114 -3.09 12.24 -3.03
CA CYS A 114 -4.09 12.96 -3.83
C CYS A 114 -5.52 12.65 -3.40
N SER A 115 -5.84 11.40 -3.08
CA SER A 115 -7.18 11.01 -2.65
C SER A 115 -7.19 9.67 -1.92
N ILE A 116 -8.25 9.46 -1.13
CA ILE A 116 -8.58 8.19 -0.49
C ILE A 116 -9.98 7.80 -0.97
N VAL A 117 -10.09 6.62 -1.57
CA VAL A 117 -11.35 6.03 -2.03
C VAL A 117 -11.75 4.93 -1.06
N GLU A 118 -12.88 5.08 -0.41
CA GLU A 118 -13.46 4.04 0.43
C GLU A 118 -14.45 3.21 -0.37
N VAL A 119 -14.20 1.90 -0.44
CA VAL A 119 -15.15 0.92 -0.98
C VAL A 119 -16.08 0.50 0.14
N HIS A 120 -17.29 1.05 0.08
CA HIS A 120 -18.34 0.79 1.05
C HIS A 120 -19.25 -0.33 0.55
N VAL A 121 -19.37 -1.40 1.34
CA VAL A 121 -20.29 -2.52 1.11
C VAL A 121 -21.15 -2.71 2.35
N SER A 122 -22.38 -3.20 2.17
CA SER A 122 -23.25 -3.51 3.30
C SER A 122 -22.66 -4.66 4.15
N GLU A 123 -23.00 -4.72 5.45
CA GLU A 123 -22.55 -5.82 6.31
C GLU A 123 -23.02 -7.19 5.81
N GLU A 124 -24.20 -7.26 5.19
CA GLU A 124 -24.73 -8.48 4.58
C GLU A 124 -23.80 -8.96 3.47
N THR A 125 -23.41 -8.07 2.56
CA THR A 125 -22.52 -8.36 1.44
C THR A 125 -21.08 -8.68 1.87
N ALA A 126 -20.60 -8.16 3.00
CA ALA A 126 -19.24 -8.40 3.48
C ALA A 126 -19.04 -9.76 4.18
N ARG A 127 -20.14 -10.43 4.58
CA ARG A 127 -20.11 -11.71 5.31
C ARG A 127 -20.24 -12.94 4.41
N GLU A 128 -20.65 -12.74 3.16
CA GLU A 128 -20.73 -13.77 2.11
C GLU A 128 -19.39 -13.94 1.38
#